data_AF-A0A497A8C6-F1
#
_entry.id   AF-A0A497A8C6-F1
#
_cell.length_a   1.000
_cell.length_b   1.000
_cell.length_c   1.000
_cell.angle_alpha   90.00
_cell.angle_beta   90.00
_cell.angle_gamma   90.00
#
_symmetry.space_group_name_H-M   'P 1'
#
loop_
_entity.id
_entity.type
_entity.pdbx_description
1 polymer ?
#
loop_
_entity_poly.entity_id
_entity_poly.type
_entity_poly.pdbx_seq_one_letter_code
_entity_poly.pdbx_strand_id
1 'polypeptide(L)'
;MSNEAVVNLYGRIFVHGDIRAVTGLHIGRGKEALEIGGVDNPVVRDPLTNHPYIPGSSLKGKMRSLWEKMTGAKQNFLIGRIKGKEVRIHVCEELEAYRGCPVCPIYGVPGDKGSSNPTRLVVRDVLLSDDEADRLEQQAHTDLPYTEVKWEAAIDRVTSAATPRPMERVPAGTRFEGLEMVFSVYDPADLER
;
A
#
# COMPACT_ATOMS: atom_id res chain seq x y z
N MET A 1 32.48 2.00 -27.56
CA MET A 1 32.59 2.72 -26.28
C MET A 1 31.46 2.22 -25.41
N SER A 2 31.75 1.44 -24.38
CA SER A 2 30.76 0.91 -23.44
C SER A 2 30.09 2.10 -22.77
N ASN A 3 28.78 2.22 -22.98
CA ASN A 3 27.96 3.26 -22.36
C ASN A 3 27.76 2.83 -20.89
N GLU A 4 28.73 3.13 -20.03
CA GLU A 4 28.60 2.85 -18.60
C GLU A 4 27.50 3.74 -18.03
N ALA A 5 26.40 3.13 -17.62
CA ALA A 5 25.33 3.81 -16.92
C ALA A 5 25.80 4.10 -15.48
N VAL A 6 26.22 5.34 -15.24
CA VAL A 6 26.61 5.81 -13.90
C VAL A 6 25.39 6.42 -13.21
N VAL A 7 25.08 5.95 -12.01
CA VAL A 7 24.05 6.51 -11.13
C VAL A 7 24.74 7.14 -9.93
N ASN A 8 24.50 8.45 -9.71
CA ASN A 8 25.01 9.16 -8.54
C ASN A 8 23.91 9.28 -7.50
N LEU A 9 24.21 8.97 -6.23
CA LEU A 9 23.32 9.22 -5.09
C LEU A 9 23.83 10.47 -4.35
N TYR A 10 23.09 11.57 -4.44
CA TYR A 10 23.46 12.82 -3.78
C TYR A 10 23.06 12.85 -2.30
N GLY A 11 22.03 12.09 -1.92
CA GLY A 11 21.56 12.04 -0.54
C GLY A 11 20.26 11.29 -0.37
N ARG A 12 19.79 11.23 0.87
CA ARG A 12 18.50 10.65 1.25
C ARG A 12 17.75 11.58 2.19
N ILE A 13 16.46 11.71 1.94
CA ILE A 13 15.52 12.41 2.82
C ILE A 13 14.70 11.33 3.52
N PHE A 14 14.68 11.40 4.85
CA PHE A 14 13.95 10.47 5.69
C PHE A 14 12.69 11.16 6.21
N VAL A 15 11.54 10.52 6.01
CA VAL A 15 10.25 10.97 6.54
C VAL A 15 9.78 9.94 7.54
N HIS A 16 9.62 10.38 8.79
CA HIS A 16 9.19 9.55 9.90
C HIS A 16 7.83 10.01 10.43
N GLY A 17 7.10 9.10 11.07
CA GLY A 17 5.88 9.42 11.80
C GLY A 17 5.11 8.19 12.24
N ASP A 18 3.84 8.40 12.57
CA ASP A 18 2.91 7.34 12.95
C ASP A 18 1.61 7.47 12.14
N ILE A 19 0.93 6.36 11.93
CA ILE A 19 -0.35 6.30 11.22
C ILE A 19 -1.44 5.90 12.21
N ARG A 20 -2.42 6.80 12.41
CA ARG A 20 -3.62 6.51 13.19
C ARG A 20 -4.79 6.15 12.29
N ALA A 21 -5.37 4.98 12.50
CA ALA A 21 -6.61 4.56 11.86
C ALA A 21 -7.79 5.35 12.46
N VAL A 22 -8.19 6.47 11.86
CA VAL A 22 -9.33 7.28 12.37
C VAL A 22 -10.64 6.49 12.37
N THR A 23 -10.81 5.59 11.40
CA THR A 23 -11.89 4.60 11.33
C THR A 23 -11.29 3.20 11.24
N GLY A 24 -12.12 2.16 11.46
CA GLY A 24 -11.65 0.78 11.35
C GLY A 24 -11.00 0.50 9.99
N LEU A 25 -9.83 -0.12 10.01
CA LEU A 25 -8.95 -0.28 8.85
C LEU A 25 -8.85 -1.75 8.45
N HIS A 26 -9.17 -2.06 7.20
CA HIS A 26 -8.97 -3.39 6.61
C HIS A 26 -7.89 -3.33 5.54
N ILE A 27 -6.83 -4.12 5.71
CA ILE A 27 -5.84 -4.41 4.67
C ILE A 27 -5.83 -5.93 4.50
N GLY A 28 -6.53 -6.40 3.47
CA GLY A 28 -6.69 -7.84 3.25
C GLY A 28 -5.46 -8.51 2.65
N ARG A 29 -5.28 -9.79 3.00
CA ARG A 29 -4.33 -10.69 2.33
C ARG A 29 -5.00 -11.43 1.17
N GLY A 30 -4.22 -11.86 0.17
CA GLY A 30 -4.71 -12.78 -0.87
C GLY A 30 -5.21 -14.09 -0.27
N LYS A 31 -6.15 -14.77 -0.95
CA LYS A 31 -6.89 -15.96 -0.48
C LYS A 31 -6.05 -17.23 -0.21
N GLU A 32 -4.73 -17.16 -0.21
CA GLU A 32 -3.85 -18.34 -0.24
C GLU A 32 -3.61 -18.97 1.14
N ALA A 33 -3.95 -18.30 2.24
CA ALA A 33 -3.91 -18.87 3.58
C ALA A 33 -5.34 -18.88 4.16
N LEU A 34 -6.16 -19.86 3.74
CA LEU A 34 -7.37 -20.19 4.48
C LEU A 34 -6.95 -20.91 5.76
N GLU A 35 -6.95 -20.18 6.88
CA GLU A 35 -6.99 -20.82 8.19
C GLU A 35 -8.34 -21.53 8.34
N ILE A 36 -8.32 -22.80 8.72
CA ILE A 36 -9.54 -23.60 8.89
C ILE A 36 -10.36 -22.96 10.03
N GLY A 37 -11.53 -22.39 9.70
CA GLY A 37 -12.41 -21.69 10.64
C GLY A 37 -12.16 -20.19 10.80
N GLY A 38 -11.29 -19.59 9.99
CA GLY A 38 -11.05 -18.14 9.96
C GLY A 38 -12.13 -17.32 9.22
N VAL A 39 -12.00 -16.00 9.27
CA VAL A 39 -12.89 -15.06 8.57
C VAL A 39 -12.55 -15.00 7.07
N ASP A 40 -13.56 -14.90 6.21
CA ASP A 40 -13.41 -14.91 4.73
C ASP A 40 -12.45 -13.83 4.17
N ASN A 41 -12.34 -12.69 4.85
CA ASN A 41 -11.47 -11.58 4.46
C ASN A 41 -10.59 -11.18 5.64
N PRO A 42 -9.49 -11.93 5.88
CA PRO A 42 -8.63 -11.65 7.01
C PRO A 42 -7.73 -10.44 6.77
N VAL A 43 -7.34 -9.75 7.83
CA VAL A 43 -6.32 -8.70 7.74
C VAL A 43 -4.92 -9.32 7.58
N VAL A 44 -4.02 -8.58 6.94
CA VAL A 44 -2.61 -8.96 6.85
C VAL A 44 -1.94 -8.86 8.21
N ARG A 45 -1.16 -9.88 8.57
CA ARG A 45 -0.46 -10.01 9.85
C ARG A 45 0.99 -10.38 9.64
N ASP A 46 1.85 -9.92 10.54
CA ASP A 46 3.24 -10.35 10.61
C ASP A 46 3.28 -11.81 11.12
N PRO A 47 3.88 -12.76 10.37
CA PRO A 47 3.96 -14.15 10.78
C PRO A 47 4.75 -14.40 12.08
N LEU A 48 5.60 -13.47 12.53
CA LEU A 48 6.39 -13.64 13.74
C LEU A 48 5.62 -13.23 15.00
N THR A 49 4.91 -12.10 14.94
CA THR A 49 4.22 -11.50 16.10
C THR A 49 2.70 -11.72 16.07
N ASN A 50 2.14 -12.13 14.92
CA ASN A 50 0.70 -12.15 14.64
C ASN A 50 0.01 -10.77 14.67
N HIS A 51 0.78 -9.69 14.79
CA HIS A 51 0.25 -8.33 14.82
C HIS A 51 -0.21 -7.90 13.42
N PRO A 52 -1.37 -7.20 13.29
CA PRO A 52 -1.72 -6.54 12.05
C PRO A 52 -0.70 -5.45 11.73
N TYR A 53 -0.41 -5.23 10.44
CA TYR A 53 0.50 -4.17 10.01
C TYR A 53 0.03 -3.52 8.70
N ILE A 54 0.63 -2.38 8.35
CA ILE A 54 0.41 -1.72 7.06
C ILE A 54 1.60 -2.06 6.15
N PRO A 55 1.43 -2.85 5.08
CA PRO A 55 2.50 -3.09 4.14
C PRO A 55 2.91 -1.80 3.41
N GLY A 56 4.20 -1.56 3.31
CA GLY A 56 4.78 -0.41 2.61
C GLY A 56 4.39 -0.42 1.13
N SER A 57 4.21 -1.60 0.54
CA SER A 57 3.70 -1.76 -0.84
C SER A 57 2.24 -1.28 -0.97
N SER A 58 1.39 -1.58 0.01
CA SER A 58 -0.01 -1.10 0.05
C SER A 58 -0.07 0.41 0.19
N LEU A 59 0.72 0.99 1.11
CA LEU A 59 0.80 2.43 1.31
C LEU A 59 1.35 3.15 0.07
N LYS A 60 2.51 2.68 -0.45
CA LYS A 60 3.12 3.22 -1.68
C LYS A 60 2.19 3.14 -2.88
N GLY A 61 1.51 2.00 -3.07
CA GLY A 61 0.56 1.80 -4.16
C GLY A 61 -0.64 2.73 -4.06
N LYS A 62 -1.16 2.96 -2.85
CA LYS A 62 -2.25 3.90 -2.63
C LYS A 62 -1.83 5.34 -2.91
N MET A 63 -0.66 5.77 -2.44
CA MET A 63 -0.10 7.09 -2.73
C MET A 63 0.12 7.29 -4.22
N ARG A 64 0.73 6.31 -4.92
CA ARG A 64 0.90 6.33 -6.38
C ARG A 64 -0.43 6.49 -7.10
N SER A 65 -1.44 5.68 -6.72
CA SER A 65 -2.75 5.71 -7.37
C SER A 65 -3.45 7.06 -7.21
N LEU A 66 -3.33 7.70 -6.05
CA LEU A 66 -3.87 9.04 -5.82
C LEU A 66 -3.09 10.10 -6.60
N TRP A 67 -1.76 10.00 -6.63
CA TRP A 67 -0.90 10.93 -7.35
C TRP A 67 -1.14 10.87 -8.86
N GLU A 68 -1.23 9.67 -9.45
CA GLU A 68 -1.56 9.48 -10.87
C GLU A 68 -2.89 10.14 -11.25
N LYS A 69 -3.91 10.06 -10.37
CA LYS A 69 -5.20 10.72 -10.59
C LYS A 69 -5.10 12.23 -10.48
N MET A 70 -4.39 12.73 -9.47
CA MET A 70 -4.19 14.16 -9.25
C MET A 70 -3.46 14.82 -10.41
N THR A 71 -2.46 14.15 -10.98
CA THR A 71 -1.66 14.69 -12.10
C THR A 71 -2.26 14.37 -13.47
N GLY A 72 -3.39 13.67 -13.56
CA GLY A 72 -4.01 13.28 -14.83
C GLY A 72 -3.17 12.29 -15.66
N ALA A 73 -2.34 11.47 -15.00
CA ALA A 73 -1.43 10.55 -15.68
C ALA A 73 -2.20 9.44 -16.41
N LYS A 74 -1.89 9.24 -17.70
CA LYS A 74 -2.57 8.24 -18.54
C LYS A 74 -2.31 6.83 -18.03
N GLN A 75 -3.38 6.05 -17.82
CA GLN A 75 -3.36 4.65 -17.39
C GLN A 75 -3.05 3.72 -18.58
N ASN A 76 -1.84 3.86 -19.12
CA ASN A 76 -1.45 3.27 -20.40
C ASN A 76 -0.94 1.83 -20.28
N PHE A 77 -0.47 1.39 -19.12
CA PHE A 77 0.22 0.11 -18.96
C PHE A 77 -0.65 -0.94 -18.25
N LEU A 78 -0.87 -2.09 -18.88
CA LEU A 78 -1.62 -3.21 -18.31
C LEU A 78 -0.73 -4.05 -17.38
N ILE A 79 -1.13 -4.21 -16.11
CA ILE A 79 -0.40 -5.03 -15.13
C ILE A 79 -1.12 -6.32 -14.75
N GLY A 80 -2.38 -6.48 -15.13
CA GLY A 80 -3.11 -7.71 -14.88
C GLY A 80 -4.60 -7.59 -15.12
N ARG A 81 -5.32 -8.66 -14.84
CA ARG A 81 -6.79 -8.72 -14.91
C ARG A 81 -7.34 -9.33 -13.63
N ILE A 82 -8.25 -8.63 -12.97
CA ILE A 82 -8.92 -9.09 -11.74
C ILE A 82 -10.42 -9.16 -12.01
N LYS A 83 -11.02 -10.35 -11.86
CA LYS A 83 -12.46 -10.58 -12.08
C LYS A 83 -12.96 -10.00 -13.42
N GLY A 84 -12.16 -10.20 -14.48
CA GLY A 84 -12.47 -9.70 -15.83
C GLY A 84 -12.21 -8.21 -16.06
N LYS A 85 -11.77 -7.44 -15.06
CA LYS A 85 -11.41 -6.02 -15.20
C LYS A 85 -9.92 -5.86 -15.42
N GLU A 86 -9.55 -5.05 -16.40
CA GLU A 86 -8.15 -4.67 -16.63
C GLU A 86 -7.65 -3.78 -15.49
N VAL A 87 -6.48 -4.13 -14.97
CA VAL A 87 -5.75 -3.31 -14.00
C VAL A 87 -4.63 -2.61 -14.76
N ARG A 88 -4.72 -1.29 -14.84
CA ARG A 88 -3.77 -0.44 -15.57
C ARG A 88 -3.15 0.57 -14.62
N ILE A 89 -1.93 0.99 -14.94
CA ILE A 89 -1.18 2.04 -14.26
C ILE A 89 -0.54 2.97 -15.28
N HIS A 90 -0.03 4.11 -14.82
CA HIS A 90 0.80 4.97 -15.66
C HIS A 90 2.26 4.49 -15.68
N VAL A 91 2.83 4.35 -16.88
CA VAL A 91 4.26 4.07 -17.12
C VAL A 91 4.77 4.89 -18.30
N CYS A 92 5.87 5.63 -18.11
CA CYS A 92 6.58 6.28 -19.21
C CYS A 92 7.41 5.24 -19.99
N GLU A 93 7.34 5.24 -21.31
CA GLU A 93 8.15 4.34 -22.15
C GLU A 93 9.50 4.99 -22.51
N GLU A 94 9.47 6.29 -22.80
CA GLU A 94 10.62 7.09 -23.19
C GLU A 94 11.27 7.81 -22.01
N LEU A 95 12.59 7.94 -22.05
CA LEU A 95 13.37 8.60 -21.00
C LEU A 95 13.01 10.08 -20.84
N GLU A 96 12.73 10.77 -21.95
CA GLU A 96 12.38 12.19 -21.91
C GLU A 96 11.03 12.44 -21.22
N ALA A 97 10.03 11.60 -21.53
CA ALA A 97 8.75 11.63 -20.82
C ALA A 97 8.91 11.27 -19.34
N TYR A 98 9.82 10.34 -19.02
CA TYR A 98 10.11 9.97 -17.63
C TYR A 98 10.70 11.13 -16.82
N ARG A 99 11.64 11.90 -17.38
CA ARG A 99 12.31 13.01 -16.68
C ARG A 99 11.32 14.07 -16.19
N GLY A 100 10.35 14.45 -17.02
CA GLY A 100 9.30 15.41 -16.72
C GLY A 100 8.05 14.82 -16.07
N CYS A 101 7.99 13.50 -15.86
CA CYS A 101 6.82 12.87 -15.26
C CYS A 101 6.80 13.11 -13.74
N PRO A 102 5.67 13.55 -13.16
CA PRO A 102 5.56 13.73 -11.71
C PRO A 102 5.41 12.39 -10.97
N VAL A 103 5.15 11.28 -11.65
CA VAL A 103 4.83 9.98 -11.04
C VAL A 103 6.01 9.00 -11.10
N CYS A 104 6.46 8.67 -12.32
CA CYS A 104 7.39 7.57 -12.57
C CYS A 104 8.75 7.71 -11.86
N PRO A 105 9.36 8.91 -11.78
CA PRO A 105 10.58 9.13 -11.00
C PRO A 105 10.46 8.75 -9.52
N ILE A 106 9.33 9.09 -8.91
CA ILE A 106 9.07 8.89 -7.48
C ILE A 106 8.75 7.42 -7.20
N TYR A 107 7.79 6.86 -7.96
CA TYR A 107 7.19 5.55 -7.65
C TYR A 107 7.79 4.38 -8.42
N GLY A 108 8.58 4.64 -9.46
CA GLY A 108 9.27 3.64 -10.27
C GLY A 108 8.47 3.16 -11.49
N VAL A 109 9.20 2.55 -12.42
CA VAL A 109 8.67 1.87 -13.62
C VAL A 109 9.08 0.40 -13.62
N PRO A 110 8.35 -0.48 -14.32
CA PRO A 110 8.80 -1.85 -14.55
C PRO A 110 10.19 -1.92 -15.20
N GLY A 111 11.01 -2.90 -14.80
CA GLY A 111 12.42 -2.98 -15.19
C GLY A 111 12.68 -3.31 -16.66
N ASP A 112 11.66 -3.75 -17.39
CA ASP A 112 11.69 -4.11 -18.81
C ASP A 112 11.48 -2.91 -19.75
N LYS A 113 11.47 -1.67 -19.22
CA LYS A 113 11.23 -0.44 -19.99
C LYS A 113 12.52 0.33 -20.25
N GLY A 114 12.60 0.99 -21.41
CA GLY A 114 13.73 1.85 -21.79
C GLY A 114 13.92 3.06 -20.85
N SER A 115 12.88 3.41 -20.09
CA SER A 115 12.88 4.43 -19.03
C SER A 115 13.28 3.90 -17.65
N SER A 116 13.66 2.62 -17.53
CA SER A 116 14.02 1.99 -16.26
C SER A 116 15.14 2.76 -15.56
N ASN A 117 14.84 3.25 -14.37
CA ASN A 117 15.70 4.06 -13.53
C ASN A 117 15.45 3.71 -12.06
N PRO A 118 16.44 3.94 -11.17
CA PRO A 118 16.26 3.74 -9.74
C PRO A 118 15.03 4.46 -9.21
N THR A 119 14.23 3.75 -8.41
CA THR A 119 13.06 4.35 -7.77
C THR A 119 13.51 5.25 -6.63
N ARG A 120 12.97 6.46 -6.55
CA ARG A 120 13.35 7.43 -5.51
C ARG A 120 12.70 7.12 -4.16
N LEU A 121 11.42 6.74 -4.15
CA LEU A 121 10.66 6.51 -2.92
C LEU A 121 10.64 5.02 -2.52
N VAL A 122 11.20 4.76 -1.34
CA VAL A 122 11.03 3.52 -0.57
C VAL A 122 10.06 3.80 0.58
N VAL A 123 9.10 2.89 0.78
CA VAL A 123 8.13 2.96 1.88
C VAL A 123 8.24 1.65 2.62
N ARG A 124 8.58 1.72 3.92
CA ARG A 124 8.66 0.53 4.77
C ARG A 124 7.29 0.10 5.28
N ASP A 125 7.22 -1.15 5.70
CA ASP A 125 6.07 -1.66 6.45
C ASP A 125 5.96 -0.88 7.76
N VAL A 126 4.72 -0.58 8.18
CA VAL A 126 4.42 0.14 9.43
C VAL A 126 3.77 -0.85 10.38
N LEU A 127 4.46 -1.15 11.47
CA LEU A 127 4.08 -2.19 12.41
C LEU A 127 3.14 -1.65 13.49
N LEU A 128 2.40 -2.56 14.11
CA LEU A 128 1.75 -2.30 15.40
C LEU A 128 2.82 -2.46 16.49
N SER A 129 2.99 -1.45 17.35
CA SER A 129 3.90 -1.55 18.48
C SER A 129 3.36 -2.49 19.56
N ASP A 130 4.25 -3.06 20.37
CA ASP A 130 3.86 -3.93 21.48
C ASP A 130 2.95 -3.22 22.48
N ASP A 131 3.22 -1.94 22.77
CA ASP A 131 2.38 -1.10 23.64
C ASP A 131 0.94 -0.96 23.10
N GLU A 132 0.78 -0.79 21.78
CA GLU A 132 -0.55 -0.69 21.16
C GLU A 132 -1.23 -2.07 21.07
N ALA A 133 -0.46 -3.14 20.88
CA ALA A 133 -0.96 -4.51 20.93
C ALA A 133 -1.53 -4.84 22.33
N ASP A 134 -0.78 -4.54 23.39
CA ASP A 134 -1.21 -4.68 24.79
C ASP A 134 -2.48 -3.87 25.06
N ARG A 135 -2.54 -2.62 24.55
CA ARG A 135 -3.73 -1.77 24.67
C ARG A 135 -4.96 -2.42 24.04
N LEU A 136 -4.81 -2.99 22.85
CA LEU A 136 -5.91 -3.65 22.14
C LEU A 136 -6.38 -4.91 22.88
N GLU A 137 -5.46 -5.73 23.40
CA GLU A 137 -5.83 -6.93 24.18
C GLU A 137 -6.56 -6.57 25.47
N GLN A 138 -6.08 -5.57 26.20
CA GLN A 138 -6.61 -5.24 27.53
C GLN A 138 -7.90 -4.42 27.47
N GLN A 139 -8.06 -3.53 26.48
CA GLN A 139 -9.11 -2.51 26.50
C GLN A 139 -10.17 -2.68 25.41
N ALA A 140 -9.84 -3.27 24.28
CA ALA A 140 -10.75 -3.27 23.12
C ALA A 140 -11.69 -4.50 23.09
N HIS A 141 -11.38 -5.58 23.83
CA HIS A 141 -12.16 -6.82 23.86
C HIS A 141 -12.58 -7.27 22.45
N THR A 142 -11.61 -7.33 21.55
CA THR A 142 -11.84 -7.59 20.12
C THR A 142 -12.32 -9.02 19.86
N ASP A 143 -13.06 -9.21 18.77
CA ASP A 143 -13.59 -10.54 18.38
C ASP A 143 -12.48 -11.54 18.02
N LEU A 144 -11.35 -11.03 17.53
CA LEU A 144 -10.14 -11.74 17.11
C LEU A 144 -8.90 -11.03 17.66
N PRO A 145 -7.70 -11.65 17.63
CA PRO A 145 -6.48 -11.00 18.12
C PRO A 145 -6.24 -9.64 17.44
N TYR A 146 -6.34 -8.56 18.22
CA TYR A 146 -6.15 -7.16 17.79
C TYR A 146 -7.18 -6.63 16.75
N THR A 147 -8.21 -7.39 16.41
CA THR A 147 -9.13 -7.09 15.28
C THR A 147 -10.58 -7.44 15.56
N GLU A 148 -11.50 -6.67 14.99
CA GLU A 148 -12.95 -6.87 15.11
C GLU A 148 -13.55 -7.40 13.80
N VAL A 149 -14.67 -8.11 13.91
CA VAL A 149 -15.44 -8.62 12.76
C VAL A 149 -16.62 -7.69 12.50
N LYS A 150 -16.55 -6.97 11.39
CA LYS A 150 -17.65 -6.16 10.89
C LYS A 150 -18.51 -6.97 9.92
N TRP A 151 -19.81 -7.06 10.19
CA TRP A 151 -20.77 -7.64 9.26
C TRP A 151 -21.30 -6.58 8.30
N GLU A 152 -21.12 -6.83 7.00
CA GLU A 152 -21.74 -6.05 5.92
C GLU A 152 -22.74 -6.92 5.16
N ALA A 153 -23.68 -6.33 4.42
CA ALA A 153 -24.63 -7.08 3.62
C ALA A 153 -24.81 -6.46 2.24
N ALA A 154 -24.76 -7.28 1.19
CA ALA A 154 -25.30 -6.90 -0.10
C ALA A 154 -26.80 -7.23 -0.10
N ILE A 155 -27.63 -6.23 -0.40
CA ILE A 155 -29.08 -6.37 -0.39
C ILE A 155 -29.60 -6.26 -1.82
N ASP A 156 -30.35 -7.27 -2.25
CA ASP A 156 -31.10 -7.24 -3.49
C ASP A 156 -32.16 -6.14 -3.41
N ARG A 157 -32.16 -5.24 -4.39
CA ARG A 157 -33.02 -4.04 -4.37
C ARG A 157 -34.48 -4.31 -4.73
N VAL A 158 -34.78 -5.49 -5.28
CA VAL A 158 -36.14 -5.93 -5.66
C VAL A 158 -36.71 -6.86 -4.58
N THR A 159 -35.95 -7.88 -4.18
CA THR A 159 -36.44 -8.90 -3.24
C THR A 159 -36.16 -8.59 -1.78
N SER A 160 -35.32 -7.58 -1.50
CA SER A 160 -34.82 -7.26 -0.15
C SER A 160 -34.02 -8.40 0.51
N ALA A 161 -33.64 -9.44 -0.25
CA ALA A 161 -32.80 -10.52 0.25
C ALA A 161 -31.40 -10.00 0.57
N ALA A 162 -30.88 -10.36 1.75
CA ALA A 162 -29.55 -9.98 2.20
C ALA A 162 -28.55 -11.13 2.03
N THR A 163 -27.35 -10.82 1.55
CA THR A 163 -26.19 -11.71 1.59
C THR A 163 -25.15 -11.12 2.54
N PRO A 164 -25.11 -11.59 3.81
CA PRO A 164 -24.13 -11.16 4.80
C PRO A 164 -22.70 -11.51 4.38
N ARG A 165 -21.74 -10.67 4.76
CA ARG A 165 -20.32 -10.81 4.48
C ARG A 165 -19.54 -10.33 5.70
N PRO A 166 -18.89 -11.23 6.45
CA PRO A 166 -18.01 -10.83 7.53
C PRO A 166 -16.71 -10.25 6.94
N MET A 167 -16.21 -9.18 7.56
CA MET A 167 -14.95 -8.55 7.22
C MET A 167 -14.18 -8.26 8.50
N GLU A 168 -12.98 -8.83 8.61
CA GLU A 168 -12.06 -8.52 9.70
C GLU A 168 -11.46 -7.13 9.47
N ARG A 169 -11.32 -6.33 10.52
CA ARG A 169 -10.62 -5.04 10.44
C ARG A 169 -9.98 -4.69 11.77
N VAL A 170 -8.96 -3.85 11.72
CA VAL A 170 -8.36 -3.26 12.91
C VAL A 170 -9.31 -2.18 13.46
N PRO A 171 -9.53 -2.10 14.80
CA PRO A 171 -10.44 -1.13 15.38
C PRO A 171 -10.06 0.32 15.08
N ALA A 172 -11.07 1.20 15.08
CA ALA A 172 -10.83 2.64 14.99
C ALA A 172 -10.00 3.13 16.18
N GLY A 173 -9.13 4.10 15.94
CA GLY A 173 -8.20 4.66 16.91
C GLY A 173 -6.85 3.97 16.97
N THR A 174 -6.69 2.79 16.38
CA THR A 174 -5.43 2.03 16.39
C THR A 174 -4.28 2.81 15.75
N ARG A 175 -3.11 2.76 16.38
CA ARG A 175 -1.88 3.44 15.93
C ARG A 175 -0.88 2.43 15.39
N PHE A 176 -0.36 2.70 14.20
CA PHE A 176 0.78 2.01 13.63
C PHE A 176 1.98 2.95 13.71
N GLU A 177 3.04 2.49 14.34
CA GLU A 177 4.17 3.35 14.72
C GLU A 177 5.39 3.04 13.86
N GLY A 178 6.30 4.03 13.78
CA GLY A 178 7.55 3.85 13.05
C GLY A 178 7.38 3.83 11.54
N LEU A 179 6.46 4.65 11.00
CA LEU A 179 6.41 4.93 9.57
C LEU A 179 7.79 5.45 9.15
N GLU A 180 8.38 4.83 8.14
CA GLU A 180 9.59 5.31 7.50
C GLU A 180 9.41 5.32 5.98
N MET A 181 9.55 6.51 5.40
CA MET A 181 9.70 6.69 3.95
C MET A 181 11.06 7.28 3.66
N VAL A 182 11.77 6.70 2.71
CA VAL A 182 13.10 7.13 2.30
C VAL A 182 13.04 7.59 0.85
N PHE A 183 13.32 8.87 0.63
CA PHE A 183 13.42 9.47 -0.69
C PHE A 183 14.89 9.65 -1.06
N SER A 184 15.34 8.93 -2.09
CA SER A 184 16.72 9.01 -2.59
C SER A 184 16.82 10.06 -3.69
N VAL A 185 17.81 10.95 -3.56
CA VAL A 185 18.10 12.04 -4.51
C VAL A 185 19.18 11.56 -5.47
N TYR A 186 18.81 11.31 -6.73
CA TYR A 186 19.71 10.86 -7.80
C TYR A 186 20.02 11.95 -8.83
N ASP A 187 19.23 13.03 -8.85
CA ASP A 187 19.40 14.20 -9.70
C ASP A 187 19.10 15.46 -8.85
N PRO A 188 19.83 16.58 -9.03
CA PRO A 188 19.49 17.85 -8.37
C PRO A 188 18.01 18.27 -8.52
N ALA A 189 17.39 18.00 -9.67
CA ALA A 189 15.97 18.28 -9.91
C ALA A 189 15.02 17.43 -9.05
N ASP A 190 15.51 16.42 -8.33
CA ASP A 190 14.69 15.62 -7.41
C ASP A 190 14.28 16.41 -6.15
N LEU A 191 14.99 17.49 -5.83
CA LEU A 191 14.65 18.36 -4.69
C LEU A 191 13.44 19.27 -4.96
N GLU A 192 13.07 19.45 -6.22
CA GLU A 192 11.94 20.29 -6.65
C GLU A 192 10.68 19.47 -6.97
N ARG A 193 10.73 18.14 -6.78
CA ARG A 193 9.63 17.21 -7.09
C ARG A 193 8.65 17.00 -5.93
#